data_AF-A0A516IPE0-F1
#
_entry.id   AF-A0A516IPE0-F1
#
_cell.length_a   1.000
_cell.length_b   1.000
_cell.length_c   1.000
_cell.angle_alpha   90.00
_cell.angle_beta   90.00
_cell.angle_gamma   90.00
#
_symmetry.space_group_name_H-M   'P 1'
#
loop_
_entity.id
_entity.type
_entity.pdbx_description
1 polymer ?
#
loop_
_entity_poly.entity_id
_entity_poly.type
_entity_poly.pdbx_seq_one_letter_code
_entity_poly.pdbx_strand_id
1 'polypeptide(L)'
;MRPILIAAMLVTAIPAGTPTAAQTTAIGATAAASDAQAAASRFVEAFNSPGSMRDFVASNFTQASLARETAELRAAPFDRLKQSAGGLRVLTATPQGDRMLELIAASAKGGKFTRIVLFTSAREPGKIGDIFLLSTRNPQRAAADAFPTTKVEENEIVTLARRRIDALAEEDRFSGTILIAHRDRILLREARGLADQSWQIPNRTTTRFHVASVGKMWTAVAVMRLAERGKLSLDDSVARWVPAYPHRAEAEKITLRMLLQHRGGIADWDGRRLGQLSSVEAAATMTEQPGEPDKGFSYSNAGYVLLAAAAEAASGMSFDQLIEAEVFKPAGMTRSGLWPVTAIVPDRATGYLRPSDDPLGFGPRFANDQFLGHGSDGSGGGYSTIDDMFAFNRALAGGRLVQSMTLKQMIDQSGEFPGAPRPARYGLGLNLTDCADVPTLGHGGGGQNSGVSAVTYASIDGEWTVIVLSNYDPPAAEELALDICELVHRR
;
A
#
# COMPACT_ATOMS: atom_id res chain seq x y z
N MET A 1 -51.06 27.60 -29.00
CA MET A 1 -50.29 26.69 -28.12
C MET A 1 -50.37 27.23 -26.70
N ARG A 2 -50.79 26.37 -25.76
CA ARG A 2 -51.17 26.67 -24.38
C ARG A 2 -49.94 26.98 -23.49
N PRO A 3 -50.04 27.86 -22.47
CA PRO A 3 -49.14 27.87 -21.33
C PRO A 3 -49.69 26.94 -20.23
N ILE A 4 -48.83 26.12 -19.61
CA ILE A 4 -49.15 25.29 -18.43
C ILE A 4 -48.06 25.60 -17.40
N LEU A 5 -48.40 26.43 -16.40
CA LEU A 5 -48.62 26.08 -14.99
C LEU A 5 -47.37 25.60 -14.24
N ILE A 6 -46.72 26.54 -13.54
CA ILE A 6 -45.81 26.26 -12.42
C ILE A 6 -46.69 26.14 -11.18
N ALA A 7 -46.80 24.93 -10.63
CA ALA A 7 -47.46 24.69 -9.36
C ALA A 7 -46.45 24.90 -8.22
N ALA A 8 -46.68 25.94 -7.43
CA ALA A 8 -46.04 26.13 -6.13
C ALA A 8 -46.68 25.17 -5.11
N MET A 9 -45.89 24.27 -4.52
CA MET A 9 -46.27 23.58 -3.30
C MET A 9 -45.55 24.21 -2.11
N LEU A 10 -46.34 24.79 -1.21
CA LEU A 10 -45.96 25.20 0.13
C LEU A 10 -45.29 24.02 0.86
N VAL A 11 -44.05 24.19 1.29
CA VAL A 11 -43.46 23.39 2.36
C VAL A 11 -43.63 24.17 3.65
N THR A 12 -44.48 23.65 4.52
CA THR A 12 -44.65 24.12 5.90
C THR A 12 -43.32 24.00 6.65
N ALA A 13 -42.89 25.11 7.25
CA ALA A 13 -41.71 25.17 8.10
C ALA A 13 -41.88 24.24 9.31
N ILE A 14 -40.99 23.26 9.43
CA ILE A 14 -40.77 22.50 10.66
C ILE A 14 -39.89 23.38 11.56
N PRO A 15 -40.26 23.64 12.83
CA PRO A 15 -39.46 24.49 13.69
C PRO A 15 -38.10 23.85 13.96
N ALA A 16 -37.05 24.66 13.87
CA ALA A 16 -35.69 24.30 14.21
C ALA A 16 -35.64 23.87 15.69
N GLY A 17 -35.52 22.55 15.92
CA GLY A 17 -35.19 22.02 17.24
C GLY A 17 -33.77 22.43 17.60
N THR A 18 -33.62 23.11 18.73
CA THR A 18 -32.35 23.32 19.42
C THR A 18 -31.58 22.01 19.54
N PRO A 19 -30.26 21.96 19.25
CA PRO A 19 -29.47 20.74 19.42
C PRO A 19 -29.38 20.43 20.91
N THR A 20 -30.13 19.42 21.35
CA THR A 20 -29.94 18.79 22.66
C THR A 20 -28.53 18.22 22.74
N ALA A 21 -27.84 18.52 23.84
CA ALA A 21 -26.49 18.05 24.15
C ALA A 21 -26.35 16.55 23.85
N ALA A 22 -25.40 16.22 22.99
CA ALA A 22 -25.06 14.85 22.62
C ALA A 22 -24.65 14.07 23.86
N GLN A 23 -25.39 13.02 24.19
CA GLN A 23 -25.01 12.09 25.25
C GLN A 23 -23.74 11.34 24.81
N THR A 24 -22.65 11.62 25.51
CA THR A 24 -21.42 10.84 25.49
C THR A 24 -21.75 9.46 26.05
N THR A 25 -21.73 8.41 25.23
CA THR A 25 -21.68 7.04 25.75
C THR A 25 -20.32 6.87 26.42
N ALA A 26 -20.32 6.87 27.75
CA ALA A 26 -19.14 6.58 28.56
C ALA A 26 -18.56 5.21 28.13
N ILE A 27 -17.24 5.14 28.01
CA ILE A 27 -16.52 3.86 27.89
C ILE A 27 -16.93 3.05 29.14
N GLY A 28 -17.65 1.95 28.93
CA GLY A 28 -18.39 1.25 29.98
C GLY A 28 -17.58 1.06 31.26
N ALA A 29 -18.04 1.66 32.35
CA ALA A 29 -17.47 1.46 33.68
C ALA A 29 -17.97 0.12 34.23
N THR A 30 -17.21 -0.95 34.00
CA THR A 30 -17.29 -2.18 34.80
C THR A 30 -15.94 -2.43 35.48
N ALA A 31 -15.98 -3.12 36.63
CA ALA A 31 -14.89 -3.41 37.59
C ALA A 31 -13.45 -3.18 37.10
N ALA A 32 -12.75 -2.25 37.77
CA ALA A 32 -11.37 -1.81 37.56
C ALA A 32 -10.96 -1.63 36.09
N ALA A 33 -11.26 -0.44 35.53
CA ALA A 33 -10.79 -0.07 34.20
C ALA A 33 -9.25 -0.26 34.10
N SER A 34 -8.79 -0.94 33.06
CA SER A 34 -7.36 -1.11 32.82
C SER A 34 -6.67 0.24 32.63
N ASP A 35 -5.35 0.29 32.84
CA ASP A 35 -4.55 1.51 32.62
C ASP A 35 -4.80 2.11 31.22
N ALA A 36 -4.94 1.25 30.20
CA ALA A 36 -5.26 1.67 28.85
C ALA A 36 -6.67 2.27 28.70
N GLN A 37 -7.69 1.70 29.38
CA GLN A 37 -9.05 2.26 29.39
C GLN A 37 -9.10 3.63 30.08
N ALA A 38 -8.40 3.79 31.21
CA ALA A 38 -8.31 5.07 31.90
C ALA A 38 -7.58 6.12 31.04
N ALA A 39 -6.47 5.76 30.40
CA ALA A 39 -5.72 6.65 29.51
C ALA A 39 -6.53 7.08 28.27
N ALA A 40 -7.25 6.15 27.66
CA ALA A 40 -8.12 6.42 26.53
C ALA A 40 -9.29 7.35 26.87
N SER A 41 -9.88 7.18 28.06
CA SER A 41 -10.94 8.07 28.54
C SER A 41 -10.44 9.52 28.64
N ARG A 42 -9.25 9.73 29.24
CA ARG A 42 -8.62 11.06 29.32
C ARG A 42 -8.28 11.62 27.93
N PHE A 43 -7.82 10.79 27.00
CA PHE A 43 -7.55 11.22 25.63
C PHE A 43 -8.81 11.73 24.92
N VAL A 44 -9.89 10.96 24.95
CA VAL A 44 -11.17 11.34 24.31
C VAL A 44 -11.75 12.60 24.95
N GLU A 45 -11.68 12.72 26.27
CA GLU A 45 -12.11 13.92 26.99
C GLU A 45 -11.31 15.16 26.58
N ALA A 46 -9.98 15.07 26.56
CA ALA A 46 -9.11 16.16 26.10
C ALA A 46 -9.36 16.50 24.62
N PHE A 47 -9.56 15.49 23.77
CA PHE A 47 -9.87 15.67 22.34
C PHE A 47 -11.18 16.42 22.13
N ASN A 48 -12.19 16.19 22.97
CA ASN A 48 -13.49 16.83 22.87
C ASN A 48 -13.61 18.16 23.61
N SER A 49 -12.69 18.47 24.52
CA SER A 49 -12.67 19.73 25.29
C SER A 49 -12.18 20.91 24.43
N PRO A 50 -12.45 22.18 24.74
CA PRO A 50 -11.84 23.31 24.04
C PRO A 50 -10.30 23.39 24.22
N GLY A 51 -9.61 24.05 23.29
CA GLY A 51 -8.16 24.30 23.39
C GLY A 51 -7.28 23.20 22.78
N SER A 52 -5.96 23.41 22.89
CA SER A 52 -4.94 22.53 22.32
C SER A 52 -4.76 21.25 23.14
N MET A 53 -4.38 20.17 22.47
CA MET A 53 -3.98 18.88 23.05
C MET A 53 -2.59 18.91 23.72
N ARG A 54 -1.85 20.02 23.61
CA ARG A 54 -0.48 20.18 24.16
C ARG A 54 -0.39 19.79 25.63
N ASP A 55 -1.25 20.33 26.49
CA ASP A 55 -1.17 20.10 27.94
C ASP A 55 -1.55 18.67 28.31
N PHE A 56 -2.50 18.08 27.56
CA PHE A 56 -2.79 16.66 27.66
C PHE A 56 -1.55 15.83 27.32
N VAL A 57 -0.90 16.11 26.18
CA VAL A 57 0.30 15.37 25.75
C VAL A 57 1.42 15.48 26.77
N ALA A 58 1.76 16.70 27.19
CA ALA A 58 2.80 16.97 28.18
C ALA A 58 2.57 16.22 29.51
N SER A 59 1.31 16.10 29.93
CA SER A 59 0.95 15.51 31.22
C SER A 59 0.69 14.01 31.16
N ASN A 60 0.40 13.43 29.98
CA ASN A 60 -0.06 12.04 29.87
C ASN A 60 0.91 11.11 29.13
N PHE A 61 1.86 11.63 28.35
CA PHE A 61 2.84 10.80 27.66
C PHE A 61 4.06 10.51 28.54
N THR A 62 4.72 9.39 28.23
CA THR A 62 5.99 8.98 28.84
C THR A 62 7.13 9.97 28.56
N GLN A 63 8.09 10.08 29.47
CA GLN A 63 9.27 10.92 29.26
C GLN A 63 10.07 10.50 28.01
N ALA A 64 10.25 9.20 27.80
CA ALA A 64 10.95 8.68 26.62
C ALA A 64 10.26 9.07 25.31
N SER A 65 8.92 9.13 25.31
CA SER A 65 8.16 9.54 24.13
C SER A 65 8.26 11.05 23.89
N LEU A 66 8.23 11.87 24.95
CA LEU A 66 8.40 13.33 24.88
C LEU A 66 9.84 13.77 24.54
N ALA A 67 10.84 12.95 24.85
CA ALA A 67 12.22 13.20 24.48
C ALA A 67 12.48 13.01 22.97
N ARG A 68 11.69 12.13 22.31
CA ARG A 68 11.77 11.92 20.86
C ARG A 68 11.03 13.00 20.06
N GLU A 69 9.93 13.49 20.60
CA GLU A 69 9.08 14.49 19.96
C GLU A 69 8.38 15.30 21.05
N THR A 70 8.51 16.63 20.96
CA THR A 70 8.00 17.52 22.00
C THR A 70 6.48 17.47 22.07
N ALA A 71 5.91 17.93 23.19
CA ALA A 71 4.47 17.95 23.37
C ALA A 71 3.74 18.78 22.31
N GLU A 72 4.36 19.86 21.84
CA GLU A 72 3.84 20.74 20.79
C GLU A 72 3.78 20.04 19.43
N LEU A 73 4.89 19.39 19.04
CA LEU A 73 4.96 18.68 17.75
C LEU A 73 3.97 17.52 17.71
N ARG A 74 3.86 16.77 18.80
CA ARG A 74 2.91 15.65 18.90
C ARG A 74 1.45 16.09 18.98
N ALA A 75 1.15 17.22 19.64
CA ALA A 75 -0.21 17.71 19.74
C ALA A 75 -0.72 18.29 18.41
N ALA A 76 0.16 18.83 17.55
CA ALA A 76 -0.25 19.54 16.35
C ALA A 76 -1.13 18.71 15.38
N PRO A 77 -0.81 17.43 15.07
CA PRO A 77 -1.72 16.57 14.29
C PRO A 77 -3.06 16.33 14.97
N PHE A 78 -3.08 16.13 16.30
CA PHE A 78 -4.34 15.95 17.04
C PHE A 78 -5.19 17.22 17.01
N ASP A 79 -4.59 18.40 17.12
CA ASP A 79 -5.29 19.69 17.09
C ASP A 79 -5.90 19.99 15.73
N ARG A 80 -5.16 19.73 14.63
CA ARG A 80 -5.71 19.85 13.27
C ARG A 80 -6.88 18.89 13.05
N LEU A 81 -6.72 17.65 13.51
CA LEU A 81 -7.78 16.67 13.40
C LEU A 81 -9.01 17.06 14.23
N LYS A 82 -8.80 17.58 15.44
CA LYS A 82 -9.85 18.08 16.34
C LYS A 82 -10.67 19.19 15.69
N GLN A 83 -10.00 20.15 15.02
CA GLN A 83 -10.66 21.22 14.29
C GLN A 83 -11.55 20.68 13.15
N SER A 84 -11.03 19.70 12.39
CA SER A 84 -11.73 19.11 11.23
C SER A 84 -12.87 18.19 11.65
N ALA A 85 -12.64 17.31 12.64
CA ALA A 85 -13.59 16.33 13.13
C ALA A 85 -14.68 16.94 14.03
N GLY A 86 -14.41 18.08 14.67
CA GLY A 86 -15.32 18.72 15.64
C GLY A 86 -15.54 17.91 16.92
N GLY A 87 -14.65 16.97 17.21
CA GLY A 87 -14.77 15.99 18.30
C GLY A 87 -14.93 14.54 17.80
N LEU A 88 -14.82 13.61 18.72
CA LEU A 88 -14.91 12.16 18.51
C LEU A 88 -15.99 11.56 19.42
N ARG A 89 -16.86 10.75 18.82
CA ARG A 89 -17.84 9.92 19.52
C ARG A 89 -17.41 8.48 19.44
N VAL A 90 -16.98 7.92 20.57
CA VAL A 90 -16.58 6.52 20.68
C VAL A 90 -17.79 5.61 20.42
N LEU A 91 -17.62 4.66 19.51
CA LEU A 91 -18.61 3.65 19.13
C LEU A 91 -18.31 2.32 19.83
N THR A 92 -17.05 1.91 19.84
CA THR A 92 -16.59 0.69 20.50
C THR A 92 -15.25 0.94 21.18
N ALA A 93 -14.99 0.18 22.25
CA ALA A 93 -13.73 0.16 22.98
C ALA A 93 -13.39 -1.29 23.33
N THR A 94 -12.32 -1.81 22.76
CA THR A 94 -11.93 -3.22 22.85
C THR A 94 -10.54 -3.33 23.48
N PRO A 95 -10.42 -3.84 24.72
CA PRO A 95 -9.13 -4.13 25.33
C PRO A 95 -8.35 -5.19 24.55
N GLN A 96 -7.05 -4.96 24.36
CA GLN A 96 -6.10 -5.90 23.77
C GLN A 96 -5.06 -6.26 24.84
N GLY A 97 -5.56 -6.74 25.99
CA GLY A 97 -4.81 -6.85 27.25
C GLY A 97 -4.79 -5.55 28.07
N ASP A 98 -3.96 -5.50 29.10
CA ASP A 98 -4.01 -4.41 30.10
C ASP A 98 -3.44 -3.08 29.61
N ARG A 99 -2.53 -3.13 28.63
CA ARG A 99 -1.73 -1.99 28.18
C ARG A 99 -2.00 -1.53 26.75
N MET A 100 -3.02 -2.09 26.11
CA MET A 100 -3.41 -1.73 24.76
C MET A 100 -4.93 -1.66 24.68
N LEU A 101 -5.45 -0.57 24.12
CA LEU A 101 -6.87 -0.40 23.87
C LEU A 101 -7.07 0.03 22.43
N GLU A 102 -8.03 -0.61 21.76
CA GLU A 102 -8.53 -0.17 20.48
C GLU A 102 -9.88 0.53 20.65
N LEU A 103 -10.05 1.69 20.04
CA LEU A 103 -11.32 2.38 19.91
C LEU A 103 -11.72 2.48 18.44
N ILE A 104 -13.01 2.34 18.16
CA ILE A 104 -13.61 2.88 16.94
C ILE A 104 -14.41 4.11 17.33
N ALA A 105 -14.15 5.24 16.69
CA ALA A 105 -14.85 6.49 16.95
C ALA A 105 -15.34 7.13 15.64
N ALA A 106 -16.52 7.76 15.70
CA ALA A 106 -17.04 8.60 14.64
C ALA A 106 -16.64 10.06 14.90
N SER A 107 -16.31 10.80 13.84
CA SER A 107 -16.18 12.25 13.95
C SER A 107 -17.54 12.90 14.20
N ALA A 108 -17.56 13.99 14.95
CA ALA A 108 -18.77 14.78 15.16
C ALA A 108 -19.22 15.51 13.87
N LYS A 109 -18.29 15.80 12.96
CA LYS A 109 -18.51 16.41 11.65
C LYS A 109 -18.12 15.46 10.52
N GLY A 110 -18.82 15.51 9.38
CA GLY A 110 -18.33 14.95 8.11
C GLY A 110 -18.37 13.42 7.94
N GLY A 111 -19.00 12.67 8.85
CA GLY A 111 -19.27 11.24 8.66
C GLY A 111 -18.03 10.36 8.49
N LYS A 112 -16.90 10.75 9.08
CA LYS A 112 -15.64 9.99 9.05
C LYS A 112 -15.51 9.14 10.30
N PHE A 113 -14.71 8.08 10.19
CA PHE A 113 -14.50 7.12 11.25
C PHE A 113 -13.00 6.90 11.44
N THR A 114 -12.59 6.71 12.69
CA THR A 114 -11.21 6.46 13.07
C THR A 114 -11.11 5.23 13.96
N ARG A 115 -10.08 4.43 13.69
CA ARG A 115 -9.57 3.42 14.60
C ARG A 115 -8.42 4.04 15.38
N ILE A 116 -8.53 4.07 16.70
CA ILE A 116 -7.52 4.61 17.61
C ILE A 116 -6.91 3.44 18.35
N VAL A 117 -5.60 3.27 18.23
CA VAL A 117 -4.86 2.25 18.98
C VAL A 117 -3.96 2.96 19.98
N LEU A 118 -4.26 2.78 21.26
CA LEU A 118 -3.54 3.40 22.37
C LEU A 118 -2.70 2.39 23.11
N PHE A 119 -1.43 2.73 23.37
CA PHE A 119 -0.50 1.91 24.15
C PHE A 119 -0.09 2.63 25.45
N THR A 120 -0.16 1.93 26.58
CA THR A 120 0.34 2.44 27.86
C THR A 120 1.68 1.81 28.26
N SER A 121 2.43 2.54 29.07
CA SER A 121 3.77 2.15 29.50
C SER A 121 3.74 1.25 30.72
N ALA A 122 4.50 0.15 30.66
CA ALA A 122 4.77 -0.67 31.85
C ALA A 122 5.79 -0.01 32.78
N ARG A 123 6.65 0.89 32.26
CA ARG A 123 7.71 1.56 33.05
C ARG A 123 7.22 2.82 33.75
N GLU A 124 6.19 3.45 33.21
CA GLU A 124 5.55 4.65 33.75
C GLU A 124 4.02 4.39 33.80
N PRO A 125 3.52 3.70 34.84
CA PRO A 125 2.11 3.33 34.95
C PRO A 125 1.15 4.51 34.74
N GLY A 126 0.03 4.27 34.05
CA GLY A 126 -0.93 5.31 33.66
C GLY A 126 -0.46 6.29 32.56
N LYS A 127 0.80 6.26 32.12
CA LYS A 127 1.30 7.08 30.99
C LYS A 127 1.13 6.38 29.65
N ILE A 128 0.93 7.19 28.62
CA ILE A 128 0.80 6.79 27.23
C ILE A 128 2.19 6.68 26.60
N GLY A 129 2.48 5.51 26.04
CA GLY A 129 3.66 5.30 25.20
C GLY A 129 3.46 5.93 23.83
N ASP A 130 2.34 5.58 23.19
CA ASP A 130 1.97 6.04 21.85
C ASP A 130 0.47 5.95 21.56
N ILE A 131 0.00 6.68 20.55
CA ILE A 131 -1.36 6.63 20.00
C ILE A 131 -1.30 6.63 18.48
N PHE A 132 -1.89 5.62 17.84
CA PHE A 132 -2.06 5.56 16.40
C PHE A 132 -3.50 5.90 16.01
N LEU A 133 -3.67 6.80 15.04
CA LEU A 133 -4.94 7.17 14.43
C LEU A 133 -4.96 6.65 13.00
N LEU A 134 -5.93 5.80 12.69
CA LEU A 134 -6.06 5.17 11.37
C LEU A 134 -7.47 5.43 10.83
N SER A 135 -7.59 5.94 9.61
CA SER A 135 -8.88 6.02 8.93
C SER A 135 -9.50 4.62 8.82
N THR A 136 -10.77 4.49 9.20
CA THR A 136 -11.51 3.23 9.08
C THR A 136 -12.85 3.45 8.38
N ARG A 137 -13.47 2.34 7.95
CA ARG A 137 -14.77 2.35 7.29
C ARG A 137 -15.87 2.71 8.27
N ASN A 138 -17.02 3.13 7.73
CA ASN A 138 -18.23 3.21 8.52
C ASN A 138 -18.58 1.80 9.07
N PRO A 139 -18.69 1.60 10.41
CA PRO A 139 -18.92 0.27 10.97
C PRO A 139 -20.22 -0.39 10.50
N GLN A 140 -21.28 0.39 10.27
CA GLN A 140 -22.54 -0.13 9.74
C GLN A 140 -22.39 -0.58 8.28
N ARG A 141 -21.67 0.19 7.45
CA ARG A 141 -21.39 -0.21 6.05
C ARG A 141 -20.49 -1.45 6.00
N ALA A 142 -19.44 -1.48 6.82
CA ALA A 142 -18.53 -2.60 6.94
C ALA A 142 -19.23 -3.90 7.38
N ALA A 143 -20.25 -3.80 8.26
CA ALA A 143 -21.08 -4.93 8.62
C ALA A 143 -22.02 -5.36 7.48
N ALA A 144 -22.58 -4.40 6.74
CA ALA A 144 -23.53 -4.67 5.65
C ALA A 144 -22.89 -5.38 4.44
N ASP A 145 -21.61 -5.13 4.17
CA ASP A 145 -20.87 -5.76 3.08
C ASP A 145 -19.83 -6.79 3.55
N ALA A 146 -19.91 -7.23 4.82
CA ALA A 146 -19.10 -8.32 5.34
C ALA A 146 -19.28 -9.60 4.52
N PHE A 147 -18.18 -10.32 4.27
CA PHE A 147 -18.25 -11.61 3.60
C PHE A 147 -18.81 -12.69 4.54
N PRO A 148 -19.48 -13.72 4.00
CA PRO A 148 -19.88 -14.89 4.77
C PRO A 148 -18.69 -15.51 5.49
N THR A 149 -18.92 -16.09 6.67
CA THR A 149 -17.90 -16.85 7.39
C THR A 149 -17.79 -18.30 6.92
N THR A 150 -18.70 -18.75 6.05
CA THR A 150 -18.74 -20.09 5.46
C THR A 150 -18.09 -20.12 4.08
N LYS A 151 -17.93 -21.32 3.53
CA LYS A 151 -17.63 -21.53 2.11
C LYS A 151 -18.53 -20.69 1.21
N VAL A 152 -17.93 -20.14 0.15
CA VAL A 152 -18.61 -19.35 -0.88
C VAL A 152 -18.43 -20.04 -2.23
N GLU A 153 -19.52 -20.21 -2.96
CA GLU A 153 -19.47 -20.76 -4.31
C GLU A 153 -19.01 -19.71 -5.33
N GLU A 154 -18.39 -20.14 -6.44
CA GLU A 154 -17.69 -19.23 -7.34
C GLU A 154 -18.57 -18.12 -7.95
N ASN A 155 -19.84 -18.42 -8.25
CA ASN A 155 -20.81 -17.44 -8.73
C ASN A 155 -21.14 -16.36 -7.69
N GLU A 156 -21.08 -16.71 -6.41
CA GLU A 156 -21.33 -15.80 -5.29
C GLU A 156 -20.13 -14.90 -5.02
N ILE A 157 -18.89 -15.39 -5.23
CA ILE A 157 -17.64 -14.61 -5.13
C ILE A 157 -17.76 -13.31 -5.93
N VAL A 158 -18.21 -13.38 -7.19
CA VAL A 158 -18.34 -12.21 -8.07
C VAL A 158 -19.30 -11.17 -7.47
N THR A 159 -20.43 -11.63 -6.94
CA THR A 159 -21.46 -10.74 -6.36
C THR A 159 -20.96 -10.08 -5.08
N LEU A 160 -20.32 -10.84 -4.20
CA LEU A 160 -19.75 -10.34 -2.95
C LEU A 160 -18.60 -9.36 -3.22
N ALA A 161 -17.70 -9.70 -4.15
CA ALA A 161 -16.60 -8.84 -4.57
C ALA A 161 -17.13 -7.50 -5.09
N ARG A 162 -18.10 -7.50 -6.02
CA ARG A 162 -18.74 -6.27 -6.52
C ARG A 162 -19.28 -5.40 -5.40
N ARG A 163 -20.02 -6.00 -4.47
CA ARG A 163 -20.59 -5.28 -3.32
C ARG A 163 -19.50 -4.61 -2.47
N ARG A 164 -18.39 -5.30 -2.19
CA ARG A 164 -17.24 -4.72 -1.47
C ARG A 164 -16.59 -3.58 -2.24
N ILE A 165 -16.36 -3.76 -3.53
CA ILE A 165 -15.74 -2.74 -4.40
C ILE A 165 -16.62 -1.49 -4.47
N ASP A 166 -17.94 -1.66 -4.66
CA ASP A 166 -18.90 -0.57 -4.71
C ASP A 166 -18.92 0.20 -3.38
N ALA A 167 -18.96 -0.50 -2.25
CA ALA A 167 -18.94 0.13 -0.93
C ALA A 167 -17.64 0.93 -0.68
N LEU A 168 -16.47 0.37 -1.03
CA LEU A 168 -15.19 1.09 -0.91
C LEU A 168 -15.11 2.31 -1.85
N ALA A 169 -15.67 2.21 -3.06
CA ALA A 169 -15.71 3.33 -3.99
C ALA A 169 -16.64 4.46 -3.50
N GLU A 170 -17.84 4.11 -3.00
CA GLU A 170 -18.78 5.08 -2.40
C GLU A 170 -18.21 5.77 -1.16
N GLU A 171 -17.34 5.10 -0.40
CA GLU A 171 -16.67 5.66 0.77
C GLU A 171 -15.40 6.49 0.42
N ASP A 172 -15.09 6.70 -0.87
CA ASP A 172 -13.86 7.33 -1.36
C ASP A 172 -12.57 6.65 -0.83
N ARG A 173 -12.64 5.33 -0.65
CA ARG A 173 -11.51 4.48 -0.24
C ARG A 173 -10.86 3.77 -1.40
N PHE A 174 -11.57 3.62 -2.53
CA PHE A 174 -11.05 2.96 -3.73
C PHE A 174 -11.40 3.72 -5.00
N SER A 175 -10.40 3.91 -5.87
CA SER A 175 -10.55 4.36 -7.25
C SER A 175 -9.51 3.59 -8.06
N GLY A 176 -9.96 2.72 -8.97
CA GLY A 176 -9.04 1.79 -9.59
C GLY A 176 -9.71 0.69 -10.41
N THR A 177 -8.95 -0.38 -10.61
CA THR A 177 -9.34 -1.58 -11.36
C THR A 177 -9.02 -2.84 -10.57
N ILE A 178 -9.79 -3.89 -10.82
CA ILE A 178 -9.62 -5.20 -10.21
C ILE A 178 -9.84 -6.32 -11.23
N LEU A 179 -9.02 -7.35 -11.12
CA LEU A 179 -9.18 -8.63 -11.80
C LEU A 179 -9.13 -9.77 -10.79
N ILE A 180 -10.09 -10.68 -10.87
CA ILE A 180 -10.12 -11.95 -10.13
C ILE A 180 -10.21 -13.07 -11.15
N ALA A 181 -9.26 -14.01 -11.10
CA ALA A 181 -9.24 -15.17 -11.96
C ALA A 181 -9.09 -16.45 -11.15
N HIS A 182 -9.83 -17.47 -11.58
CA HIS A 182 -9.66 -18.85 -11.16
C HIS A 182 -8.99 -19.60 -12.32
N ARG A 183 -7.70 -19.92 -12.16
CA ARG A 183 -6.79 -20.44 -13.19
C ARG A 183 -6.75 -19.50 -14.41
N ASP A 184 -7.16 -19.99 -15.58
CA ASP A 184 -7.24 -19.22 -16.82
C ASP A 184 -8.56 -18.44 -16.97
N ARG A 185 -9.55 -18.69 -16.11
CA ARG A 185 -10.88 -18.08 -16.24
C ARG A 185 -10.97 -16.82 -15.40
N ILE A 186 -11.09 -15.69 -16.07
CA ILE A 186 -11.39 -14.39 -15.44
C ILE A 186 -12.86 -14.40 -14.97
N LEU A 187 -13.07 -14.25 -13.67
CA LEU A 187 -14.40 -14.19 -13.04
C LEU A 187 -14.90 -12.76 -12.91
N LEU A 188 -13.99 -11.83 -12.59
CA LEU A 188 -14.26 -10.41 -12.43
C LEU A 188 -13.15 -9.61 -13.11
N ARG A 189 -13.54 -8.58 -13.87
CA ARG A 189 -12.63 -7.63 -14.52
C ARG A 189 -13.33 -6.28 -14.62
N GLU A 190 -13.12 -5.42 -13.64
CA GLU A 190 -13.93 -4.21 -13.46
C GLU A 190 -13.12 -3.00 -13.01
N ALA A 191 -13.75 -1.83 -13.10
CA ALA A 191 -13.19 -0.55 -12.71
C ALA A 191 -14.21 0.25 -11.89
N ARG A 192 -13.74 1.11 -10.98
CA ARG A 192 -14.52 2.13 -10.25
C ARG A 192 -13.73 3.42 -10.08
N GLY A 193 -14.44 4.50 -9.78
CA GLY A 193 -13.84 5.81 -9.54
C GLY A 193 -13.30 6.46 -10.82
N LEU A 194 -12.49 7.49 -10.63
CA LEU A 194 -11.97 8.34 -11.70
C LEU A 194 -10.48 8.08 -11.92
N ALA A 195 -10.10 7.90 -13.18
CA ALA A 195 -8.70 7.92 -13.61
C ALA A 195 -8.11 9.33 -13.48
N ASP A 196 -8.95 10.35 -13.68
CA ASP A 196 -8.59 11.76 -13.50
C ASP A 196 -9.78 12.53 -12.91
N GLN A 197 -9.57 13.12 -11.74
CA GLN A 197 -10.56 13.93 -11.03
C GLN A 197 -10.75 15.32 -11.64
N SER A 198 -9.70 15.93 -12.19
CA SER A 198 -9.76 17.28 -12.76
C SER A 198 -10.65 17.30 -14.02
N TRP A 199 -10.55 16.26 -14.84
CA TRP A 199 -11.24 16.11 -16.10
C TRP A 199 -12.45 15.16 -16.03
N GLN A 200 -12.76 14.63 -14.84
CA GLN A 200 -13.85 13.68 -14.60
C GLN A 200 -13.78 12.45 -15.52
N ILE A 201 -12.58 11.95 -15.76
CA ILE A 201 -12.36 10.78 -16.63
C ILE A 201 -12.56 9.51 -15.78
N PRO A 202 -13.51 8.63 -16.12
CA PRO A 202 -13.74 7.41 -15.36
C PRO A 202 -12.60 6.40 -15.58
N ASN A 203 -12.29 5.62 -14.55
CA ASN A 203 -11.45 4.45 -14.70
C ASN A 203 -12.10 3.42 -15.63
N ARG A 204 -11.27 2.76 -16.43
CA ARG A 204 -11.64 1.64 -17.30
C ARG A 204 -10.70 0.48 -17.00
N THR A 205 -11.08 -0.73 -17.35
CA THR A 205 -10.21 -1.92 -17.20
C THR A 205 -8.91 -1.81 -18.02
N THR A 206 -8.87 -0.91 -19.00
CA THR A 206 -7.71 -0.60 -19.83
C THR A 206 -6.87 0.57 -19.30
N THR A 207 -7.30 1.22 -18.22
CA THR A 207 -6.57 2.32 -17.59
C THR A 207 -5.22 1.81 -17.10
N ARG A 208 -4.17 2.58 -17.40
CA ARG A 208 -2.79 2.34 -16.98
C ARG A 208 -2.55 3.01 -15.64
N PHE A 209 -2.15 2.22 -14.65
CA PHE A 209 -1.78 2.71 -13.33
C PHE A 209 -0.27 2.61 -13.17
N HIS A 210 0.31 3.57 -12.46
CA HIS A 210 1.66 3.42 -11.96
C HIS A 210 1.69 2.22 -11.00
N VAL A 211 2.65 1.31 -11.13
CA VAL A 211 2.67 0.06 -10.32
C VAL A 211 3.78 0.03 -9.28
N ALA A 212 4.62 1.07 -9.21
CA ALA A 212 5.65 1.23 -8.18
C ALA A 212 6.45 -0.08 -7.97
N SER A 213 6.62 -0.53 -6.73
CA SER A 213 7.45 -1.69 -6.40
C SER A 213 6.98 -3.03 -6.99
N VAL A 214 5.77 -3.13 -7.57
CA VAL A 214 5.40 -4.31 -8.36
C VAL A 214 6.39 -4.53 -9.51
N GLY A 215 6.95 -3.45 -10.06
CA GLY A 215 7.96 -3.53 -11.13
C GLY A 215 9.25 -4.26 -10.74
N LYS A 216 9.54 -4.45 -9.44
CA LYS A 216 10.66 -5.28 -8.98
C LYS A 216 10.57 -6.72 -9.48
N MET A 217 9.35 -7.24 -9.64
CA MET A 217 9.13 -8.57 -10.22
C MET A 217 9.64 -8.64 -11.66
N TRP A 218 9.53 -7.55 -12.43
CA TRP A 218 10.03 -7.49 -13.81
C TRP A 218 11.57 -7.49 -13.83
N THR A 219 12.21 -6.66 -12.99
CA THR A 219 13.67 -6.65 -12.81
C THR A 219 14.17 -8.03 -12.42
N ALA A 220 13.52 -8.68 -11.45
CA ALA A 220 13.88 -10.02 -10.99
C ALA A 220 13.77 -11.05 -12.12
N VAL A 221 12.65 -11.07 -12.86
CA VAL A 221 12.50 -11.98 -14.01
C VAL A 221 13.58 -11.74 -15.07
N ALA A 222 13.90 -10.50 -15.40
CA ALA A 222 14.95 -10.21 -16.37
C ALA A 222 16.33 -10.73 -15.91
N VAL A 223 16.69 -10.50 -14.64
CA VAL A 223 17.94 -11.03 -14.06
C VAL A 223 17.95 -12.56 -14.06
N MET A 224 16.85 -13.20 -13.65
CA MET A 224 16.74 -14.66 -13.63
C MET A 224 16.84 -15.26 -15.04
N ARG A 225 16.24 -14.64 -16.06
CA ARG A 225 16.36 -15.09 -17.47
C ARG A 225 17.78 -14.95 -18.00
N LEU A 226 18.49 -13.89 -17.64
CA LEU A 226 19.91 -13.74 -17.98
C LEU A 226 20.76 -14.82 -17.27
N ALA A 227 20.44 -15.15 -16.02
CA ALA A 227 21.10 -16.22 -15.28
C ALA A 227 20.86 -17.61 -15.91
N GLU A 228 19.62 -17.93 -16.30
CA GLU A 228 19.28 -19.18 -17.00
C GLU A 228 20.09 -19.38 -18.29
N ARG A 229 20.37 -18.28 -19.00
CA ARG A 229 21.16 -18.28 -20.24
C ARG A 229 22.67 -18.17 -20.01
N GLY A 230 23.12 -18.20 -18.76
CA GLY A 230 24.54 -18.09 -18.39
C GLY A 230 25.17 -16.74 -18.73
N LYS A 231 24.36 -15.68 -18.92
CA LYS A 231 24.87 -14.32 -19.20
C LYS A 231 25.42 -13.63 -17.95
N LEU A 232 24.90 -14.00 -16.78
CA LEU A 232 25.40 -13.63 -15.46
C LEU A 232 25.21 -14.81 -14.49
N SER A 233 25.87 -14.78 -13.35
CA SER A 233 25.59 -15.67 -12.21
C SER A 233 24.95 -14.88 -11.08
N LEU A 234 24.00 -15.49 -10.38
CA LEU A 234 23.42 -14.88 -9.17
C LEU A 234 24.45 -14.75 -8.03
N ASP A 235 25.53 -15.53 -8.07
CA ASP A 235 26.63 -15.47 -7.11
C ASP A 235 27.76 -14.54 -7.57
N ASP A 236 27.60 -13.88 -8.72
CA ASP A 236 28.52 -12.80 -9.11
C ASP A 236 28.42 -11.63 -8.13
N SER A 237 29.58 -11.02 -7.85
CA SER A 237 29.64 -9.81 -7.04
C SER A 237 29.11 -8.59 -7.79
N VAL A 238 28.56 -7.63 -7.06
CA VAL A 238 28.13 -6.34 -7.62
C VAL A 238 29.32 -5.62 -8.26
N ALA A 239 30.50 -5.68 -7.65
CA ALA A 239 31.72 -5.04 -8.17
C ALA A 239 32.10 -5.51 -9.58
N ARG A 240 31.78 -6.76 -9.95
CA ARG A 240 32.04 -7.31 -11.29
C ARG A 240 31.23 -6.58 -12.37
N TRP A 241 29.97 -6.29 -12.07
CA TRP A 241 29.01 -5.80 -13.06
C TRP A 241 28.75 -4.29 -12.98
N VAL A 242 28.95 -3.68 -11.80
CA VAL A 242 28.65 -2.28 -11.53
C VAL A 242 29.88 -1.58 -10.92
N PRO A 243 30.99 -1.43 -11.68
CA PRO A 243 32.20 -0.79 -11.17
C PRO A 243 32.03 0.70 -10.84
N ALA A 244 30.93 1.31 -11.30
CA ALA A 244 30.58 2.70 -11.01
C ALA A 244 30.03 2.91 -9.58
N TYR A 245 29.62 1.85 -8.88
CA TYR A 245 29.13 1.97 -7.51
C TYR A 245 30.28 2.38 -6.56
N PRO A 246 30.14 3.47 -5.77
CA PRO A 246 31.27 4.06 -5.03
C PRO A 246 31.93 3.14 -3.99
N HIS A 247 31.18 2.21 -3.41
CA HIS A 247 31.63 1.34 -2.31
C HIS A 247 32.16 0.00 -2.83
N ARG A 248 33.26 0.05 -3.58
CA ARG A 248 33.80 -1.12 -4.30
C ARG A 248 34.16 -2.29 -3.38
N ALA A 249 34.77 -2.03 -2.22
CA ALA A 249 35.23 -3.09 -1.31
C ALA A 249 34.05 -3.89 -0.71
N GLU A 250 32.93 -3.22 -0.47
CA GLU A 250 31.68 -3.83 -0.02
C GLU A 250 30.99 -4.54 -1.18
N ALA A 251 30.98 -3.93 -2.37
CA ALA A 251 30.41 -4.50 -3.59
C ALA A 251 31.06 -5.83 -4.02
N GLU A 252 32.32 -6.08 -3.64
CA GLU A 252 32.99 -7.37 -3.86
C GLU A 252 32.38 -8.51 -3.01
N LYS A 253 31.73 -8.18 -1.90
CA LYS A 253 31.10 -9.13 -0.97
C LYS A 253 29.60 -9.32 -1.20
N ILE A 254 28.98 -8.39 -1.92
CA ILE A 254 27.53 -8.39 -2.18
C ILE A 254 27.27 -9.11 -3.49
N THR A 255 26.42 -10.13 -3.48
CA THR A 255 26.03 -10.86 -4.69
C THR A 255 24.72 -10.36 -5.28
N LEU A 256 24.47 -10.63 -6.56
CA LEU A 256 23.19 -10.33 -7.21
C LEU A 256 22.01 -11.07 -6.51
N ARG A 257 22.25 -12.28 -6.00
CA ARG A 257 21.28 -13.03 -5.18
C ARG A 257 20.89 -12.26 -3.92
N MET A 258 21.87 -11.71 -3.21
CA MET A 258 21.60 -10.90 -2.01
C MET A 258 20.77 -9.66 -2.34
N LEU A 259 21.01 -9.00 -3.47
CA LEU A 259 20.20 -7.87 -3.91
C LEU A 259 18.75 -8.27 -4.21
N LEU A 260 18.54 -9.39 -4.92
CA LEU A 260 17.19 -9.91 -5.21
C LEU A 260 16.39 -10.19 -3.93
N GLN A 261 17.07 -10.57 -2.84
CA GLN A 261 16.48 -10.90 -1.54
C GLN A 261 16.41 -9.73 -0.56
N HIS A 262 16.86 -8.52 -0.95
CA HIS A 262 17.04 -7.39 -0.03
C HIS A 262 17.97 -7.71 1.16
N ARG A 263 19.00 -8.51 0.93
CA ARG A 263 20.02 -8.91 1.92
C ARG A 263 21.39 -8.31 1.63
N GLY A 264 21.49 -7.41 0.65
CA GLY A 264 22.76 -6.78 0.27
C GLY A 264 23.28 -5.71 1.24
N GLY A 265 22.46 -5.25 2.20
CA GLY A 265 22.84 -4.16 3.10
C GLY A 265 22.97 -2.79 2.42
N ILE A 266 22.48 -2.66 1.18
CA ILE A 266 22.56 -1.40 0.42
C ILE A 266 21.65 -0.35 1.06
N ALA A 267 22.24 0.75 1.52
CA ALA A 267 21.49 1.90 2.02
C ALA A 267 20.57 2.45 0.91
N ASP A 268 19.34 2.79 1.27
CA ASP A 268 18.41 3.31 0.27
C ASP A 268 18.81 4.73 -0.18
N TRP A 269 18.37 5.10 -1.37
CA TRP A 269 18.80 6.33 -2.05
C TRP A 269 17.60 7.04 -2.66
N ASP A 270 17.53 8.36 -2.46
CA ASP A 270 16.47 9.18 -3.07
C ASP A 270 16.94 9.78 -4.41
N GLY A 271 16.76 8.99 -5.47
CA GLY A 271 17.03 9.41 -6.84
C GLY A 271 16.02 10.37 -7.45
N ARG A 272 14.89 10.63 -6.80
CA ARG A 272 13.73 11.27 -7.44
C ARG A 272 14.02 12.68 -7.93
N ARG A 273 15.03 13.35 -7.38
CA ARG A 273 15.43 14.72 -7.75
C ARG A 273 16.59 14.78 -8.73
N LEU A 274 17.15 13.64 -9.13
CA LEU A 274 18.37 13.58 -9.94
C LEU A 274 18.09 13.50 -11.45
N GLY A 275 16.84 13.77 -11.88
CA GLY A 275 16.45 13.67 -13.28
C GLY A 275 16.34 12.22 -13.75
N GLN A 276 16.36 12.02 -15.07
CA GLN A 276 16.39 10.69 -15.67
C GLN A 276 17.85 10.26 -15.82
N LEU A 277 18.25 9.25 -15.05
CA LEU A 277 19.58 8.63 -15.11
C LEU A 277 19.45 7.22 -15.67
N SER A 278 20.48 6.74 -16.37
CA SER A 278 20.69 5.31 -16.57
C SER A 278 20.96 4.61 -15.23
N SER A 279 20.81 3.29 -15.16
CA SER A 279 21.04 2.57 -13.90
C SER A 279 22.49 2.70 -13.42
N VAL A 280 23.46 2.79 -14.35
CA VAL A 280 24.88 2.99 -14.04
C VAL A 280 25.14 4.40 -13.49
N GLU A 281 24.54 5.43 -14.09
CA GLU A 281 24.65 6.80 -13.58
C GLU A 281 23.99 6.94 -12.21
N ALA A 282 22.82 6.33 -12.00
CA ALA A 282 22.16 6.28 -10.70
C ALA A 282 23.05 5.60 -9.65
N ALA A 283 23.62 4.44 -9.97
CA ALA A 283 24.54 3.71 -9.10
C ALA A 283 25.75 4.55 -8.65
N ALA A 284 26.29 5.38 -9.54
CA ALA A 284 27.42 6.27 -9.24
C ALA A 284 27.08 7.36 -8.19
N THR A 285 25.81 7.67 -7.99
CA THR A 285 25.37 8.68 -7.01
C THR A 285 25.08 8.10 -5.62
N MET A 286 25.15 6.77 -5.44
CA MET A 286 24.85 6.10 -4.17
C MET A 286 26.04 6.15 -3.21
N THR A 287 26.27 7.31 -2.61
CA THR A 287 27.42 7.57 -1.73
C THR A 287 27.20 7.16 -0.27
N GLU A 288 25.96 6.84 0.13
CA GLU A 288 25.65 6.41 1.49
C GLU A 288 26.34 5.10 1.85
N GLN A 289 26.91 5.00 3.06
CA GLN A 289 27.66 3.83 3.50
C GLN A 289 26.73 2.60 3.57
N PRO A 290 27.02 1.50 2.84
CA PRO A 290 26.24 0.28 2.98
C PRO A 290 26.47 -0.37 4.34
N GLY A 291 25.46 -1.07 4.83
CA GLY A 291 25.58 -1.96 5.98
C GLY A 291 26.30 -3.25 5.64
N GLU A 292 26.48 -4.11 6.65
CA GLU A 292 27.10 -5.42 6.44
C GLU A 292 26.17 -6.34 5.62
N PRO A 293 26.66 -6.95 4.52
CA PRO A 293 25.86 -7.86 3.72
C PRO A 293 25.37 -9.07 4.53
N ASP A 294 24.21 -9.58 4.16
CA ASP A 294 23.62 -10.83 4.65
C ASP A 294 23.31 -10.91 6.17
N LYS A 295 23.29 -9.76 6.88
CA LYS A 295 22.87 -9.70 8.30
C LYS A 295 21.37 -9.81 8.54
N GLY A 296 20.58 -9.69 7.49
CA GLY A 296 19.13 -9.73 7.59
C GLY A 296 18.49 -9.08 6.37
N PHE A 297 17.16 -9.07 6.37
CA PHE A 297 16.38 -8.38 5.38
C PHE A 297 16.40 -6.86 5.64
N SER A 298 16.72 -6.09 4.61
CA SER A 298 16.65 -4.63 4.60
C SER A 298 16.21 -4.19 3.20
N TYR A 299 14.92 -3.87 3.05
CA TYR A 299 14.34 -3.44 1.78
C TYR A 299 15.11 -2.26 1.20
N SER A 300 15.57 -2.39 -0.04
CA SER A 300 16.42 -1.39 -0.70
C SER A 300 16.01 -1.19 -2.15
N ASN A 301 15.58 0.03 -2.50
CA ASN A 301 15.33 0.39 -3.89
C ASN A 301 16.66 0.53 -4.64
N ALA A 302 17.65 1.14 -3.99
CA ALA A 302 19.03 1.23 -4.48
C ALA A 302 19.60 -0.13 -4.89
N GLY A 303 19.41 -1.18 -4.09
CA GLY A 303 19.84 -2.54 -4.43
C GLY A 303 19.24 -3.07 -5.74
N TYR A 304 17.99 -2.72 -6.04
CA TYR A 304 17.35 -3.10 -7.30
C TYR A 304 17.81 -2.27 -8.50
N VAL A 305 18.19 -1.01 -8.29
CA VAL A 305 18.86 -0.21 -9.33
C VAL A 305 20.24 -0.79 -9.67
N LEU A 306 20.98 -1.31 -8.69
CA LEU A 306 22.22 -2.05 -8.94
C LEU A 306 21.99 -3.35 -9.72
N LEU A 307 20.87 -4.07 -9.47
CA LEU A 307 20.47 -5.22 -10.28
C LEU A 307 20.20 -4.83 -11.74
N ALA A 308 19.51 -3.71 -11.97
CA ALA A 308 19.28 -3.21 -13.31
C ALA A 308 20.60 -2.87 -14.02
N ALA A 309 21.52 -2.16 -13.36
CA ALA A 309 22.83 -1.85 -13.92
C ALA A 309 23.63 -3.10 -14.28
N ALA A 310 23.58 -4.14 -13.45
CA ALA A 310 24.24 -5.41 -13.73
C ALA A 310 23.60 -6.14 -14.93
N ALA A 311 22.27 -6.11 -15.03
CA ALA A 311 21.54 -6.74 -16.12
C ALA A 311 21.75 -6.00 -17.46
N GLU A 312 21.82 -4.67 -17.45
CA GLU A 312 22.22 -3.85 -18.61
C GLU A 312 23.63 -4.23 -19.07
N ALA A 313 24.60 -4.30 -18.15
CA ALA A 313 25.97 -4.69 -18.46
C ALA A 313 26.08 -6.12 -19.04
N ALA A 314 25.30 -7.07 -18.53
CA ALA A 314 25.30 -8.45 -18.99
C ALA A 314 24.59 -8.66 -20.35
N SER A 315 23.60 -7.82 -20.66
CA SER A 315 22.79 -7.94 -21.89
C SER A 315 23.25 -7.03 -23.02
N GLY A 316 23.88 -5.89 -22.70
CA GLY A 316 24.17 -4.82 -23.65
C GLY A 316 22.94 -3.99 -24.05
N MET A 317 21.80 -4.16 -23.38
CA MET A 317 20.56 -3.41 -23.60
C MET A 317 20.38 -2.34 -22.52
N SER A 318 19.70 -1.25 -22.84
CA SER A 318 19.19 -0.35 -21.80
C SER A 318 18.08 -1.03 -21.00
N PHE A 319 17.83 -0.57 -19.77
CA PHE A 319 16.89 -1.21 -18.86
C PHE A 319 15.47 -1.32 -19.44
N ASP A 320 14.97 -0.29 -20.12
CA ASP A 320 13.68 -0.30 -20.81
C ASP A 320 13.61 -1.33 -21.94
N GLN A 321 14.66 -1.41 -22.77
CA GLN A 321 14.78 -2.42 -23.83
C GLN A 321 14.85 -3.84 -23.26
N LEU A 322 15.56 -4.00 -22.14
CA LEU A 322 15.70 -5.28 -21.45
C LEU A 322 14.36 -5.77 -20.90
N ILE A 323 13.61 -4.92 -20.18
CA ILE A 323 12.30 -5.29 -19.64
C ILE A 323 11.30 -5.56 -20.78
N GLU A 324 11.32 -4.77 -21.84
CA GLU A 324 10.49 -5.01 -23.03
C GLU A 324 10.78 -6.39 -23.65
N ALA A 325 12.06 -6.72 -23.85
CA ALA A 325 12.50 -7.94 -24.52
C ALA A 325 12.35 -9.20 -23.66
N GLU A 326 12.64 -9.10 -22.36
CA GLU A 326 12.69 -10.25 -21.45
C GLU A 326 11.40 -10.48 -20.68
N VAL A 327 10.55 -9.45 -20.53
CA VAL A 327 9.33 -9.52 -19.72
C VAL A 327 8.09 -9.20 -20.52
N PHE A 328 7.95 -7.98 -21.05
CA PHE A 328 6.68 -7.53 -21.63
C PHE A 328 6.30 -8.30 -22.90
N LYS A 329 7.21 -8.40 -23.87
CA LYS A 329 6.93 -9.15 -25.12
C LYS A 329 6.67 -10.64 -24.87
N PRO A 330 7.50 -11.38 -24.11
CA PRO A 330 7.24 -12.80 -23.85
C PRO A 330 5.96 -13.05 -23.06
N ALA A 331 5.59 -12.16 -22.13
CA ALA A 331 4.35 -12.29 -21.37
C ALA A 331 3.11 -11.82 -22.13
N GLY A 332 3.26 -11.00 -23.17
CA GLY A 332 2.13 -10.39 -23.90
C GLY A 332 1.59 -9.11 -23.26
N MET A 333 2.43 -8.40 -22.49
CA MET A 333 2.08 -7.18 -21.75
C MET A 333 2.12 -5.93 -22.64
N THR A 334 1.24 -5.88 -23.64
CA THR A 334 1.29 -4.88 -24.73
C THR A 334 0.88 -3.45 -24.33
N ARG A 335 0.39 -3.25 -23.10
CA ARG A 335 -0.02 -1.94 -22.56
C ARG A 335 0.84 -1.51 -21.37
N SER A 336 1.85 -2.28 -20.98
CA SER A 336 2.83 -1.93 -19.96
C SER A 336 3.98 -1.12 -20.55
N GLY A 337 4.62 -0.30 -19.72
CA GLY A 337 5.76 0.50 -20.15
C GLY A 337 6.44 1.26 -19.03
N LEU A 338 7.72 1.56 -19.23
CA LEU A 338 8.59 2.27 -18.29
C LEU A 338 8.69 3.77 -18.61
N TRP A 339 7.56 4.40 -18.91
CA TRP A 339 7.54 5.80 -19.32
C TRP A 339 7.88 6.76 -18.17
N PRO A 340 8.58 7.87 -18.44
CA PRO A 340 8.76 8.94 -17.47
C PRO A 340 7.41 9.61 -17.13
N VAL A 341 7.32 10.23 -15.96
CA VAL A 341 6.10 10.94 -15.52
C VAL A 341 5.66 12.04 -16.51
N THR A 342 6.63 12.64 -17.21
CA THR A 342 6.41 13.69 -18.21
C THR A 342 5.93 13.18 -19.57
N ALA A 343 5.97 11.86 -19.83
CA ALA A 343 5.51 11.31 -21.10
C ALA A 343 3.99 11.45 -21.26
N ILE A 344 3.55 11.69 -22.50
CA ILE A 344 2.12 11.67 -22.86
C ILE A 344 1.74 10.22 -23.15
N VAL A 345 1.11 9.57 -22.17
CA VAL A 345 0.69 8.17 -22.26
C VAL A 345 -0.84 8.10 -22.27
N PRO A 346 -1.46 7.54 -23.32
CA PRO A 346 -2.91 7.35 -23.36
C PRO A 346 -3.40 6.46 -22.22
N ASP A 347 -4.63 6.69 -21.77
CA ASP A 347 -5.30 5.92 -20.71
C ASP A 347 -4.53 5.89 -19.38
N ARG A 348 -3.60 6.81 -19.13
CA ARG A 348 -2.86 6.89 -17.86
C ARG A 348 -3.73 7.52 -16.78
N ALA A 349 -3.84 6.87 -15.61
CA ALA A 349 -4.45 7.47 -14.44
C ALA A 349 -3.52 8.50 -13.79
N THR A 350 -4.10 9.59 -13.33
CA THR A 350 -3.47 10.53 -12.39
C THR A 350 -3.55 9.92 -11.00
N GLY A 351 -2.42 9.83 -10.29
CA GLY A 351 -2.40 9.35 -8.91
C GLY A 351 -2.84 10.44 -7.93
N TYR A 352 -3.51 10.07 -6.86
CA TYR A 352 -4.07 11.01 -5.88
C TYR A 352 -3.73 10.60 -4.45
N LEU A 353 -3.12 11.52 -3.73
CA LEU A 353 -2.70 11.31 -2.35
C LEU A 353 -3.47 12.17 -1.36
N ARG A 354 -3.53 11.72 -0.11
CA ARG A 354 -3.92 12.58 1.01
C ARG A 354 -2.67 13.05 1.74
N PRO A 355 -2.62 14.32 2.21
CA PRO A 355 -1.54 14.77 3.04
C PRO A 355 -1.46 13.96 4.35
N SER A 356 -0.24 13.75 4.86
CA SER A 356 -0.02 12.99 6.11
C SER A 356 -0.69 13.62 7.33
N ASP A 357 -0.99 14.91 7.28
CA ASP A 357 -1.64 15.65 8.34
C ASP A 357 -3.18 15.64 8.30
N ASP A 358 -3.77 14.90 7.34
CA ASP A 358 -5.20 14.59 7.28
C ASP A 358 -5.45 13.06 7.36
N PRO A 359 -5.16 12.43 8.51
CA PRO A 359 -5.21 10.98 8.64
C PRO A 359 -6.63 10.38 8.51
N LEU A 360 -7.70 11.18 8.62
CA LEU A 360 -9.08 10.72 8.42
C LEU A 360 -9.68 11.08 7.05
N GLY A 361 -9.03 11.94 6.29
CA GLY A 361 -9.45 12.32 4.95
C GLY A 361 -10.67 13.22 4.92
N PHE A 362 -10.61 14.35 5.63
CA PHE A 362 -11.59 15.43 5.53
C PHE A 362 -11.34 16.35 4.34
N GLY A 363 -10.08 16.54 3.97
CA GLY A 363 -9.65 17.35 2.84
C GLY A 363 -9.76 16.62 1.51
N PRO A 364 -9.63 17.37 0.39
CA PRO A 364 -9.55 16.78 -0.93
C PRO A 364 -8.24 15.98 -1.09
N ARG A 365 -8.24 15.07 -2.07
CA ARG A 365 -7.00 14.43 -2.53
C ARG A 365 -6.27 15.35 -3.50
N PHE A 366 -4.95 15.22 -3.57
CA PHE A 366 -4.09 16.02 -4.43
C PHE A 366 -3.39 15.13 -5.45
N ALA A 367 -3.23 15.62 -6.68
CA ALA A 367 -2.48 14.92 -7.71
C ALA A 367 -1.04 14.67 -7.24
N ASN A 368 -0.54 13.46 -7.50
CA ASN A 368 0.79 13.03 -7.06
C ASN A 368 1.92 13.38 -8.04
N ASP A 369 1.61 14.11 -9.13
CA ASP A 369 2.54 14.40 -10.22
C ASP A 369 3.86 15.04 -9.75
N GLN A 370 3.83 15.78 -8.65
CA GLN A 370 5.00 16.44 -8.05
C GLN A 370 5.88 15.50 -7.21
N PHE A 371 5.37 14.31 -6.86
CA PHE A 371 6.01 13.34 -5.97
C PHE A 371 6.44 12.06 -6.69
N LEU A 372 5.94 11.83 -7.90
CA LEU A 372 6.43 10.78 -8.78
C LEU A 372 7.85 11.14 -9.26
N GLY A 373 8.78 10.19 -9.15
CA GLY A 373 10.12 10.34 -9.70
C GLY A 373 10.10 10.54 -11.22
N HIS A 374 11.22 11.00 -11.77
CA HIS A 374 11.31 11.32 -13.20
C HIS A 374 11.12 10.11 -14.13
N GLY A 375 11.32 8.88 -13.68
CA GLY A 375 11.14 7.67 -14.49
C GLY A 375 11.11 6.38 -13.67
N SER A 376 10.91 5.27 -14.37
CA SER A 376 11.00 3.93 -13.81
C SER A 376 12.46 3.46 -13.83
N ASP A 377 12.85 2.64 -12.86
CA ASP A 377 14.19 2.09 -12.77
C ASP A 377 14.15 0.63 -12.27
N GLY A 378 15.31 0.05 -11.95
CA GLY A 378 15.40 -1.31 -11.42
C GLY A 378 14.51 -1.57 -10.20
N SER A 379 14.26 -0.55 -9.38
CA SER A 379 13.39 -0.63 -8.20
C SER A 379 11.90 -0.66 -8.53
N GLY A 380 11.52 -0.49 -9.79
CA GLY A 380 10.15 -0.57 -10.27
C GLY A 380 9.68 0.77 -10.81
N GLY A 381 8.46 1.15 -10.45
CA GLY A 381 7.72 2.18 -11.15
C GLY A 381 6.97 1.56 -12.32
N GLY A 382 6.97 2.23 -13.46
CA GLY A 382 6.31 1.79 -14.67
C GLY A 382 4.80 1.85 -14.56
N TYR A 383 4.16 1.63 -15.70
CA TYR A 383 2.73 1.63 -15.83
C TYR A 383 2.26 0.28 -16.37
N SER A 384 1.12 -0.19 -15.87
CA SER A 384 0.52 -1.44 -16.32
C SER A 384 -1.00 -1.40 -16.24
N THR A 385 -1.64 -2.43 -16.78
CA THR A 385 -3.08 -2.67 -16.65
C THR A 385 -3.32 -3.99 -15.90
N ILE A 386 -4.52 -4.20 -15.39
CA ILE A 386 -4.90 -5.47 -14.77
C ILE A 386 -4.74 -6.67 -15.72
N ASP A 387 -4.98 -6.49 -17.02
CA ASP A 387 -4.84 -7.55 -18.02
C ASP A 387 -3.37 -7.93 -18.25
N ASP A 388 -2.49 -6.93 -18.36
CA ASP A 388 -1.06 -7.18 -18.54
C ASP A 388 -0.44 -7.80 -17.29
N MET A 389 -0.86 -7.37 -16.10
CA MET A 389 -0.45 -8.03 -14.85
C MET A 389 -0.97 -9.47 -14.78
N PHE A 390 -2.16 -9.76 -15.30
CA PHE A 390 -2.65 -11.14 -15.39
C PHE A 390 -1.82 -11.96 -16.37
N ALA A 391 -1.50 -11.39 -17.54
CA ALA A 391 -0.62 -12.01 -18.53
C ALA A 391 0.77 -12.30 -17.96
N PHE A 392 1.34 -11.37 -17.17
CA PHE A 392 2.59 -11.57 -16.43
C PHE A 392 2.51 -12.77 -15.49
N ASN A 393 1.50 -12.83 -14.61
CA ASN A 393 1.34 -13.94 -13.67
C ASN A 393 1.19 -15.29 -14.39
N ARG A 394 0.39 -15.35 -15.46
CA ARG A 394 0.22 -16.57 -16.27
C ARG A 394 1.53 -16.97 -16.97
N ALA A 395 2.28 -16.01 -17.49
CA ALA A 395 3.55 -16.29 -18.16
C ALA A 395 4.64 -16.73 -17.17
N LEU A 396 4.63 -16.20 -15.95
CA LEU A 396 5.51 -16.63 -14.85
C LEU A 396 5.18 -18.06 -14.41
N ALA A 397 3.92 -18.31 -14.02
CA ALA A 397 3.47 -19.63 -13.55
C ALA A 397 3.58 -20.71 -14.64
N GLY A 398 3.28 -20.36 -15.89
CA GLY A 398 3.28 -21.27 -17.04
C GLY A 398 4.66 -21.55 -17.64
N GLY A 399 5.75 -21.04 -17.04
CA GLY A 399 7.11 -21.34 -17.50
C GLY A 399 7.59 -20.54 -18.71
N ARG A 400 6.83 -19.53 -19.15
CA ARG A 400 7.15 -18.71 -20.34
C ARG A 400 8.19 -17.62 -20.03
N LEU A 401 8.14 -17.08 -18.81
CA LEU A 401 9.08 -16.07 -18.33
C LEU A 401 10.32 -16.69 -17.68
N VAL A 402 10.21 -17.75 -16.90
CA VAL A 402 11.36 -18.50 -16.38
C VAL A 402 10.97 -19.97 -16.32
N GLN A 403 11.92 -20.88 -16.35
CA GLN A 403 11.65 -22.31 -16.20
C GLN A 403 11.01 -22.60 -14.84
N SER A 404 10.24 -23.69 -14.75
CA SER A 404 9.59 -24.08 -13.48
C SER A 404 10.58 -24.29 -12.34
N MET A 405 11.78 -24.81 -12.63
CA MET A 405 12.86 -24.95 -11.65
C MET A 405 13.39 -23.59 -11.16
N THR A 406 13.45 -22.60 -12.04
CA THR A 406 13.87 -21.24 -11.70
C THR A 406 12.81 -20.53 -10.89
N LEU A 407 11.52 -20.64 -11.25
CA LEU A 407 10.43 -20.12 -10.41
C LEU A 407 10.45 -20.77 -9.02
N LYS A 408 10.66 -22.10 -8.94
CA LYS A 408 10.83 -22.80 -7.67
C LYS A 408 12.02 -22.24 -6.89
N GLN A 409 13.15 -21.95 -7.54
CA GLN A 409 14.29 -21.30 -6.90
C GLN A 409 13.94 -19.90 -6.37
N MET A 410 13.19 -19.10 -7.14
CA MET A 410 12.74 -17.77 -6.71
C MET A 410 11.88 -17.82 -5.45
N ILE A 411 11.10 -18.89 -5.27
CA ILE A 411 10.23 -19.12 -4.11
C ILE A 411 11.02 -19.71 -2.93
N ASP A 412 11.75 -20.80 -3.15
CA ASP A 412 12.42 -21.55 -2.08
C ASP A 412 13.55 -20.75 -1.44
N GLN A 413 14.32 -20.00 -2.24
CA GLN A 413 15.39 -19.14 -1.75
C GLN A 413 14.83 -17.82 -1.23
N SER A 414 14.17 -17.92 -0.08
CA SER A 414 13.52 -16.80 0.58
C SER A 414 13.85 -16.76 2.07
N GLY A 415 13.96 -15.54 2.60
CA GLY A 415 14.19 -15.27 4.01
C GLY A 415 12.98 -14.60 4.67
N GLU A 416 12.98 -14.52 5.99
CA GLU A 416 11.97 -13.77 6.73
C GLU A 416 11.97 -12.30 6.32
N PHE A 417 10.77 -11.75 6.15
CA PHE A 417 10.53 -10.34 5.95
C PHE A 417 9.99 -9.75 7.27
N PRO A 418 10.87 -9.28 8.17
CA PRO A 418 10.45 -8.77 9.47
C PRO A 418 9.65 -7.47 9.31
N GLY A 419 8.65 -7.28 10.17
CA GLY A 419 7.82 -6.08 10.19
C GLY A 419 6.59 -6.12 9.27
N ALA A 420 6.38 -7.21 8.52
CA ALA A 420 5.13 -7.41 7.80
C ALA A 420 3.97 -7.70 8.80
N PRO A 421 2.72 -7.26 8.51
CA PRO A 421 1.56 -7.52 9.36
C PRO A 421 1.21 -9.01 9.53
N ARG A 422 1.76 -9.85 8.65
CA ARG A 422 1.63 -11.31 8.63
C ARG A 422 3.02 -11.93 8.47
N PRO A 423 3.21 -13.20 8.86
CA PRO A 423 4.37 -13.96 8.44
C PRO A 423 4.54 -13.79 6.93
N ALA A 424 5.66 -13.22 6.56
CA ALA A 424 6.00 -12.95 5.18
C ALA A 424 7.44 -13.36 4.97
N ARG A 425 7.69 -13.89 3.78
CA ARG A 425 9.04 -14.15 3.29
C ARG A 425 9.25 -13.31 2.05
N TYR A 426 10.51 -13.03 1.75
CA TYR A 426 10.88 -12.39 0.49
C TYR A 426 11.79 -13.34 -0.28
N GLY A 427 11.35 -13.72 -1.47
CA GLY A 427 12.09 -14.58 -2.40
C GLY A 427 13.03 -13.80 -3.30
N LEU A 428 13.38 -14.38 -4.45
CA LEU A 428 14.15 -13.67 -5.46
C LEU A 428 13.22 -12.70 -6.23
N GLY A 429 12.91 -11.56 -5.63
CA GLY A 429 12.02 -10.54 -6.19
C GLY A 429 10.53 -10.79 -6.09
N LEU A 430 10.12 -11.63 -5.14
CA LEU A 430 8.73 -11.98 -4.88
C LEU A 430 8.41 -11.77 -3.40
N ASN A 431 7.35 -11.05 -3.10
CA ASN A 431 6.71 -11.14 -1.79
C ASN A 431 6.02 -12.51 -1.71
N LEU A 432 6.35 -13.26 -0.67
CA LEU A 432 5.74 -14.54 -0.36
C LEU A 432 4.94 -14.36 0.94
N THR A 433 3.63 -14.43 0.83
CA THR A 433 2.72 -14.16 1.95
C THR A 433 1.68 -15.25 2.08
N ASP A 434 1.06 -15.36 3.24
CA ASP A 434 -0.09 -16.24 3.42
C ASP A 434 -1.41 -15.47 3.30
N CYS A 435 -2.33 -16.09 2.57
CA CYS A 435 -3.68 -15.62 2.38
C CYS A 435 -4.66 -16.71 2.80
N ALA A 436 -5.35 -16.53 3.92
CA ALA A 436 -6.24 -17.55 4.49
C ALA A 436 -5.55 -18.93 4.50
N ASP A 437 -4.32 -18.96 5.01
CA ASP A 437 -3.43 -20.14 5.10
C ASP A 437 -3.02 -20.76 3.74
N VAL A 438 -3.30 -20.08 2.63
CA VAL A 438 -2.81 -20.43 1.30
C VAL A 438 -1.59 -19.57 0.96
N PRO A 439 -0.42 -20.19 0.73
CA PRO A 439 0.76 -19.47 0.28
C PRO A 439 0.53 -18.77 -1.05
N THR A 440 0.96 -17.52 -1.13
CA THR A 440 0.84 -16.66 -2.30
C THR A 440 2.20 -16.10 -2.69
N LEU A 441 2.35 -15.82 -3.99
CA LEU A 441 3.48 -15.08 -4.53
C LEU A 441 2.97 -13.83 -5.23
N GLY A 442 3.72 -12.75 -5.16
CA GLY A 442 3.30 -11.48 -5.75
C GLY A 442 4.18 -10.32 -5.35
N HIS A 443 3.63 -9.11 -5.39
CA HIS A 443 4.24 -7.92 -4.81
C HIS A 443 3.20 -6.81 -4.62
N GLY A 444 3.41 -5.97 -3.61
CA GLY A 444 2.67 -4.71 -3.42
C GLY A 444 3.47 -3.51 -3.93
N GLY A 445 2.81 -2.48 -4.42
CA GLY A 445 3.45 -1.27 -4.94
C GLY A 445 2.74 -0.05 -4.41
N GLY A 446 3.51 0.94 -3.96
CA GLY A 446 2.99 2.14 -3.34
C GLY A 446 3.62 2.42 -2.00
N GLY A 447 3.32 3.60 -1.47
CA GLY A 447 3.68 4.01 -0.12
C GLY A 447 2.70 5.07 0.36
N GLN A 448 2.71 5.34 1.67
CA GLN A 448 1.92 6.44 2.20
C GLN A 448 2.28 7.75 1.47
N ASN A 449 1.26 8.53 1.09
CA ASN A 449 1.39 9.80 0.37
C ASN A 449 2.10 9.70 -0.99
N SER A 450 1.99 8.56 -1.68
CA SER A 450 2.55 8.35 -3.03
C SER A 450 1.54 8.54 -4.16
N GLY A 451 0.24 8.48 -3.89
CA GLY A 451 -0.86 8.44 -4.86
C GLY A 451 -0.92 7.15 -5.68
N VAL A 452 -0.25 6.08 -5.22
CA VAL A 452 -0.14 4.81 -5.94
C VAL A 452 -0.37 3.65 -4.98
N SER A 453 -1.28 2.73 -5.34
CA SER A 453 -1.47 1.48 -4.61
C SER A 453 -1.77 0.37 -5.62
N ALA A 454 -0.88 -0.61 -5.70
CA ALA A 454 -0.97 -1.73 -6.62
C ALA A 454 -0.68 -3.02 -5.87
N VAL A 455 -1.48 -4.06 -6.10
CA VAL A 455 -1.24 -5.39 -5.56
C VAL A 455 -1.48 -6.39 -6.66
N THR A 456 -0.54 -7.32 -6.80
CA THR A 456 -0.73 -8.55 -7.55
C THR A 456 -0.34 -9.71 -6.65
N TYR A 457 -1.18 -10.72 -6.55
CA TYR A 457 -0.77 -12.02 -6.04
C TYR A 457 -1.42 -13.16 -6.82
N ALA A 458 -0.74 -14.29 -6.84
CA ALA A 458 -1.26 -15.57 -7.24
C ALA A 458 -1.04 -16.58 -6.12
N SER A 459 -1.99 -17.49 -5.91
CA SER A 459 -1.77 -18.63 -5.02
C SER A 459 -0.71 -19.55 -5.63
N ILE A 460 0.15 -20.14 -4.78
CA ILE A 460 1.25 -21.00 -5.24
C ILE A 460 0.72 -22.28 -5.90
N ASP A 461 -0.48 -22.74 -5.53
CA ASP A 461 -1.18 -23.84 -6.21
C ASP A 461 -1.69 -23.48 -7.62
N GLY A 462 -1.63 -22.20 -8.01
CA GLY A 462 -2.04 -21.71 -9.32
C GLY A 462 -3.55 -21.60 -9.52
N GLU A 463 -4.35 -21.79 -8.47
CA GLU A 463 -5.80 -21.70 -8.54
C GLU A 463 -6.27 -20.26 -8.65
N TRP A 464 -5.76 -19.33 -7.84
CA TRP A 464 -6.28 -17.97 -7.77
C TRP A 464 -5.26 -16.92 -8.19
N THR A 465 -5.72 -15.90 -8.92
CA THR A 465 -4.96 -14.68 -9.18
C THR A 465 -5.84 -13.47 -8.93
N VAL A 466 -5.33 -12.53 -8.13
CA VAL A 466 -6.03 -11.28 -7.83
C VAL A 466 -5.08 -10.12 -8.06
N ILE A 467 -5.56 -9.16 -8.83
CA ILE A 467 -4.80 -7.96 -9.19
C ILE A 467 -5.69 -6.77 -8.91
N VAL A 468 -5.20 -5.82 -8.12
CA VAL A 468 -5.88 -4.58 -7.79
C VAL A 468 -4.93 -3.43 -8.05
N LEU A 469 -5.30 -2.51 -8.95
CA LEU A 469 -4.53 -1.32 -9.27
C LEU A 469 -5.37 -0.09 -8.97
N SER A 470 -4.86 0.78 -8.10
CA SER A 470 -5.55 1.97 -7.60
C SER A 470 -4.73 3.22 -7.85
N ASN A 471 -5.41 4.30 -8.20
CA ASN A 471 -4.81 5.63 -8.29
C ASN A 471 -4.94 6.43 -6.98
N TYR A 472 -5.15 5.74 -5.84
CA TYR A 472 -5.05 6.26 -4.48
C TYR A 472 -3.86 5.64 -3.73
N ASP A 473 -3.47 6.26 -2.62
CA ASP A 473 -2.51 5.70 -1.66
C ASP A 473 -2.90 4.34 -1.08
N PRO A 474 -1.93 3.53 -0.62
CA PRO A 474 -2.23 2.43 0.28
C PRO A 474 -3.01 2.91 1.51
N PRO A 475 -3.96 2.12 2.02
CA PRO A 475 -4.18 0.72 1.67
C PRO A 475 -5.22 0.50 0.56
N ALA A 476 -5.50 1.46 -0.34
CA ALA A 476 -6.64 1.36 -1.26
C ALA A 476 -6.70 0.06 -2.09
N ALA A 477 -5.57 -0.38 -2.68
CA ALA A 477 -5.52 -1.68 -3.36
C ALA A 477 -5.28 -2.84 -2.40
N GLU A 478 -4.49 -2.62 -1.35
CA GLU A 478 -4.12 -3.66 -0.36
C GLU A 478 -5.34 -4.18 0.41
N GLU A 479 -6.15 -3.29 0.98
CA GLU A 479 -7.38 -3.63 1.72
C GLU A 479 -8.30 -4.49 0.84
N LEU A 480 -8.60 -4.03 -0.37
CA LEU A 480 -9.46 -4.77 -1.29
C LEU A 480 -8.82 -6.09 -1.74
N ALA A 481 -7.53 -6.12 -2.07
CA ALA A 481 -6.87 -7.34 -2.49
C ALA A 481 -6.88 -8.41 -1.39
N LEU A 482 -6.69 -8.00 -0.13
CA LEU A 482 -6.73 -8.86 1.04
C LEU A 482 -8.14 -9.38 1.34
N ASP A 483 -9.15 -8.50 1.28
CA ASP A 483 -10.55 -8.87 1.40
C ASP A 483 -10.91 -9.97 0.39
N ILE A 484 -10.59 -9.74 -0.89
CA ILE A 484 -10.85 -10.71 -1.95
C ILE A 484 -10.05 -11.99 -1.75
N CYS A 485 -8.84 -11.88 -1.21
CA CYS A 485 -7.99 -13.02 -0.91
C CYS A 485 -8.67 -13.98 0.06
N GLU A 486 -9.20 -13.43 1.16
CA GLU A 486 -9.96 -14.20 2.12
C GLU A 486 -11.21 -14.79 1.48
N LEU A 487 -11.94 -14.01 0.68
CA LEU A 487 -13.17 -14.43 0.02
C LEU A 487 -12.98 -15.67 -0.87
N VAL A 488 -11.96 -15.67 -1.74
CA VAL A 488 -11.76 -16.75 -2.73
C VAL A 488 -11.22 -18.04 -2.11
N HIS A 489 -10.65 -17.97 -0.92
CA HIS A 489 -10.10 -19.13 -0.19
C HIS A 489 -11.00 -19.62 0.96
N ARG A 490 -12.22 -19.08 1.13
CA ARG A 490 -13.16 -19.60 2.14
C ARG A 490 -13.57 -21.02 1.78
N ARG A 491 -13.36 -21.95 2.72
CA ARG A 491 -13.63 -23.38 2.56
C ARG A 491 -14.85 -23.84 3.33
#